data_AF-A0A8H5ET06-F1
#
_entry.id   AF-A0A8H5ET06-F1
#
_cell.length_a   1.000
_cell.length_b   1.000
_cell.length_c   1.000
_cell.angle_alpha   90.00
_cell.angle_beta   90.00
_cell.angle_gamma   90.00
#
_symmetry.space_group_name_H-M   'P 1'
#
loop_
_entity.id
_entity.type
_entity.pdbx_description
1 polymer ?
#
loop_
_entity_poly.entity_id
_entity_poly.type
_entity_poly.pdbx_seq_one_letter_code
_entity_poly.pdbx_strand_id
1 'polypeptide(L)'
;MWCNSLRTAVFAAVLIEYLTNGTLLSLKTTNEILGIKEEWKDRVALSAEDYLHGLISLVNELSRYAINVVTLGSFDEPLKISAFVKDLFAGFSMLNLKNDSLRRRFDSLKYDMKKIEEVVYDVSLRKLVSSGASEKTLSEK
;
A
#
# COMPACT_ATOMS: atom_id res chain seq x y z
N MET A 1 -8.61 -19.30 15.04
CA MET A 1 -8.93 -18.33 16.12
C MET A 1 -8.07 -17.07 16.04
N TRP A 2 -6.82 -17.12 15.57
CA TRP A 2 -5.91 -15.97 15.57
C TRP A 2 -5.77 -15.23 14.23
N CYS A 3 -6.49 -15.64 13.18
CA CYS A 3 -6.34 -15.09 11.83
C CYS A 3 -6.55 -13.57 11.78
N ASN A 4 -7.52 -13.03 12.52
CA ASN A 4 -7.74 -11.58 12.55
C ASN A 4 -6.59 -10.82 13.20
N SER A 5 -6.11 -11.29 14.36
CA SER A 5 -4.96 -10.69 15.04
C SER A 5 -3.69 -10.77 14.19
N LEU A 6 -3.48 -11.89 13.51
CA LEU A 6 -2.34 -12.08 12.62
C LEU A 6 -2.41 -11.16 11.40
N ARG A 7 -3.58 -11.04 10.76
CA ARG A 7 -3.82 -10.08 9.66
C ARG A 7 -3.55 -8.64 10.09
N THR A 8 -3.97 -8.26 11.31
CA THR A 8 -3.68 -6.94 11.87
C THR A 8 -2.18 -6.72 12.12
N ALA A 9 -1.48 -7.74 12.62
CA ALA A 9 -0.04 -7.68 12.84
C ALA A 9 0.73 -7.55 11.50
N VAL A 10 0.33 -8.31 10.47
CA VAL A 10 0.87 -8.17 9.11
C VAL A 10 0.63 -6.77 8.58
N PHE A 11 -0.60 -6.27 8.68
CA PHE A 11 -0.95 -4.91 8.25
C PHE A 11 -0.01 -3.87 8.90
N ALA A 12 0.19 -3.95 10.22
CA ALA A 12 1.06 -3.03 10.94
C ALA A 12 2.52 -3.12 10.46
N ALA A 13 3.05 -4.35 10.29
CA ALA A 13 4.42 -4.56 9.82
C ALA A 13 4.64 -4.00 8.42
N VAL A 14 3.72 -4.25 7.48
CA VAL A 14 3.85 -3.76 6.10
C VAL A 14 3.63 -2.25 6.04
N LEU A 15 2.75 -1.69 6.87
CA LEU A 15 2.56 -0.24 6.94
C LEU A 15 3.82 0.49 7.43
N ILE A 16 4.48 -0.06 8.46
CA ILE A 16 5.76 0.50 8.95
C ILE A 16 6.82 0.45 7.85
N GLU A 17 6.94 -0.66 7.13
CA GLU A 17 7.88 -0.80 6.02
C GLU A 17 7.59 0.22 4.91
N TYR A 18 6.31 0.39 4.54
CA TYR A 18 5.92 1.37 3.55
C TYR A 18 6.24 2.80 3.98
N LEU A 19 5.94 3.17 5.23
CA LEU A 19 6.22 4.53 5.73
C LEU A 19 7.72 4.80 5.88
N THR A 20 8.54 3.77 6.08
CA THR A 20 9.99 3.91 6.27
C THR A 20 10.73 3.93 4.94
N ASN A 21 10.43 2.99 4.06
CA ASN A 21 11.21 2.73 2.84
C ASN A 21 10.40 2.92 1.54
N GLY A 22 9.07 3.02 1.62
CA GLY A 22 8.19 3.09 0.45
C GLY A 22 8.08 1.76 -0.32
N THR A 23 8.47 0.64 0.31
CA THR A 23 8.50 -0.67 -0.36
C THR A 23 7.50 -1.67 0.24
N LEU A 24 7.28 -2.78 -0.47
CA LEU A 24 6.44 -3.87 -0.01
C LEU A 24 7.28 -4.90 0.74
N LEU A 25 6.95 -5.13 2.01
CA LEU A 25 7.57 -6.16 2.82
C LEU A 25 7.21 -7.56 2.30
N SER A 26 8.18 -8.44 2.04
CA SER A 26 7.89 -9.79 1.55
C SER A 26 7.20 -10.67 2.61
N LEU A 27 6.47 -11.72 2.19
CA LEU A 27 5.87 -12.71 3.10
C LEU A 27 6.92 -13.36 4.02
N LYS A 28 8.10 -13.67 3.48
CA LYS A 28 9.20 -14.28 4.24
C LYS A 28 9.71 -13.33 5.33
N THR A 29 10.00 -12.08 4.95
CA THR A 29 10.47 -11.06 5.90
C THR A 29 9.39 -10.72 6.94
N THR A 30 8.12 -10.73 6.55
CA THR A 30 7.01 -10.54 7.48
C THR A 30 6.98 -11.63 8.55
N ASN A 31 7.19 -12.90 8.17
CA ASN A 31 7.31 -14.00 9.14
C ASN A 31 8.47 -13.80 10.12
N GLU A 32 9.63 -13.35 9.62
CA GLU A 32 10.82 -13.07 10.43
C GLU A 32 10.55 -11.94 11.43
N ILE A 33 9.95 -10.83 10.98
CA ILE A 33 9.60 -9.68 11.83
C ILE A 33 8.57 -10.05 12.90
N LEU A 34 7.57 -10.87 12.55
CA LEU A 34 6.56 -11.34 13.50
C LEU A 34 7.09 -12.43 14.45
N GLY A 35 8.35 -12.86 14.30
CA GLY A 35 8.98 -13.86 15.15
C GLY A 35 8.38 -15.26 15.00
N ILE A 36 7.74 -15.56 13.85
CA ILE A 36 7.17 -16.87 13.58
C ILE A 36 8.30 -17.81 13.20
N LYS A 37 8.70 -18.66 14.15
CA LYS A 37 9.77 -19.63 13.97
C LYS A 37 9.33 -20.78 13.08
N GLU A 38 10.25 -21.31 12.26
CA GLU A 38 9.95 -22.47 11.41
C GLU A 38 9.55 -23.71 12.21
N GLU A 39 10.09 -23.86 13.42
CA GLU A 39 9.75 -24.92 14.38
C GLU A 39 8.25 -24.94 14.75
N TRP A 40 7.55 -23.83 14.56
CA TRP A 40 6.14 -23.69 14.89
C TRP A 40 5.23 -23.84 13.67
N LYS A 41 5.75 -24.18 12.48
CA LYS A 41 4.94 -24.32 11.26
C LYS A 41 3.68 -25.18 11.45
N ASP A 42 3.75 -26.22 12.29
CA ASP A 42 2.63 -27.12 12.57
C ASP A 42 1.56 -26.53 13.52
N ARG A 43 1.86 -25.40 14.19
CA ARG A 43 1.00 -24.76 15.19
C ARG A 43 0.57 -23.35 14.78
N VAL A 44 1.52 -22.55 14.29
CA VAL A 44 1.36 -21.15 13.90
C VAL A 44 2.19 -20.89 12.66
N ALA A 45 1.52 -20.62 11.54
CA ALA A 45 2.14 -20.23 10.29
C ALA A 45 1.37 -19.07 9.68
N LEU A 46 2.08 -18.09 9.12
CA LEU A 46 1.45 -17.06 8.30
C LEU A 46 1.13 -17.65 6.93
N SER A 47 -0.17 -17.85 6.69
CA SER A 47 -0.65 -18.27 5.39
C SER A 47 -0.51 -17.12 4.38
N ALA A 48 -0.33 -17.46 3.09
CA ALA A 48 -0.34 -16.47 2.02
C ALA A 48 -1.68 -15.68 1.99
N GLU A 49 -2.78 -16.35 2.33
CA GLU A 49 -4.11 -15.73 2.38
C GLU A 49 -4.21 -14.65 3.47
N ASP A 50 -3.72 -14.93 4.68
CA ASP A 50 -3.71 -13.96 5.79
C ASP A 50 -2.80 -12.77 5.47
N TYR A 51 -1.68 -13.03 4.79
CA TYR A 51 -0.80 -11.96 4.32
C TYR A 51 -1.50 -11.06 3.28
N LEU A 52 -2.15 -11.64 2.27
CA LEU A 52 -2.92 -10.89 1.27
C LEU A 52 -4.06 -10.08 1.90
N HIS A 53 -4.72 -10.62 2.93
CA HIS A 53 -5.71 -9.87 3.70
C HIS A 53 -5.12 -8.66 4.45
N GLY A 54 -3.89 -8.78 4.95
CA GLY A 54 -3.14 -7.67 5.54
C GLY A 54 -2.82 -6.59 4.51
N LEU A 55 -2.41 -6.97 3.30
CA LEU A 55 -2.14 -6.04 2.20
C LEU A 55 -3.40 -5.29 1.73
N ILE A 56 -4.56 -5.94 1.71
CA ILE A 56 -5.81 -5.24 1.40
C ILE A 56 -6.08 -4.15 2.44
N SER A 57 -5.90 -4.46 3.73
CA SER A 57 -6.05 -3.47 4.80
C SER A 57 -5.03 -2.32 4.69
N LEU A 58 -3.81 -2.60 4.23
CA LEU A 58 -2.82 -1.56 3.92
C LEU A 58 -3.35 -0.60 2.85
N VAL A 59 -3.86 -1.10 1.73
CA VAL A 59 -4.40 -0.25 0.65
C VAL A 59 -5.56 0.61 1.15
N ASN A 60 -6.45 0.06 1.98
CA ASN A 60 -7.55 0.82 2.58
C ASN A 60 -7.02 2.00 3.44
N GLU A 61 -5.93 1.77 4.19
CA GLU A 61 -5.33 2.82 5.02
C GLU A 61 -4.54 3.84 4.18
N LEU A 62 -3.82 3.40 3.14
CA LEU A 62 -3.11 4.29 2.22
C LEU A 62 -4.06 5.24 1.47
N SER A 63 -5.26 4.78 1.14
CA SER A 63 -6.35 5.60 0.58
C SER A 63 -6.81 6.71 1.52
N ARG A 64 -6.78 6.48 2.84
CA ARG A 64 -7.03 7.53 3.85
C ARG A 64 -5.82 8.44 4.01
N TYR A 65 -4.63 7.85 4.08
CA TYR A 65 -3.37 8.57 4.22
C TYR A 65 -3.15 9.56 3.07
N ALA A 66 -3.41 9.18 1.82
CA ALA A 66 -3.28 10.03 0.64
C ALA A 66 -4.06 11.35 0.75
N ILE A 67 -5.22 11.35 1.39
CA ILE A 67 -6.03 12.57 1.58
C ILE A 67 -5.46 13.42 2.71
N ASN A 68 -5.04 12.77 3.80
CA ASN A 68 -4.48 13.45 4.96
C ASN A 68 -3.17 14.17 4.60
N VAL A 69 -2.28 13.54 3.83
CA VAL A 69 -1.00 14.15 3.41
C VAL A 69 -1.20 15.38 2.53
N VAL A 70 -2.18 15.37 1.63
CA VAL A 70 -2.55 16.55 0.82
C VAL A 70 -3.07 17.66 1.69
N THR A 71 -3.90 17.33 2.68
CA THR A 71 -4.43 18.30 3.64
C THR A 71 -3.31 18.95 4.46
N LEU A 72 -2.23 18.21 4.73
CA LEU A 72 -1.02 18.67 5.41
C LEU A 72 -0.03 19.39 4.47
N GLY A 73 -0.36 19.55 3.17
CA GLY A 73 0.46 20.27 2.20
C GLY A 73 1.56 19.45 1.52
N SER A 74 1.59 18.13 1.72
CA SER A 74 2.50 17.23 0.99
C SER A 74 1.81 16.71 -0.28
N PHE A 75 2.19 17.28 -1.42
CA PHE A 75 1.55 17.00 -2.71
C PHE A 75 2.26 15.92 -3.54
N ASP A 76 3.49 15.56 -3.19
CA ASP A 76 4.25 14.51 -3.90
C ASP A 76 3.89 13.09 -3.41
N GLU A 77 3.50 12.98 -2.15
CA GLU A 77 3.22 11.70 -1.49
C GLU A 77 2.03 10.91 -2.10
N PRO A 78 0.91 11.55 -2.50
CA PRO A 78 -0.18 10.86 -3.20
C PRO A 78 0.25 10.19 -4.49
N LEU A 79 1.24 10.76 -5.22
CA LEU A 79 1.75 10.14 -6.45
C LEU A 79 2.49 8.84 -6.14
N LYS A 80 3.32 8.84 -5.10
CA LYS A 80 4.01 7.62 -4.64
C LYS A 80 3.02 6.56 -4.17
N ILE A 81 2.01 6.95 -3.41
CA ILE A 81 0.94 6.06 -2.95
C ILE A 81 0.19 5.47 -4.15
N SER A 82 -0.15 6.29 -5.14
CA SER A 82 -0.85 5.84 -6.34
C SER A 82 -0.05 4.80 -7.12
N ALA A 83 1.25 5.04 -7.34
CA ALA A 83 2.14 4.09 -8.01
C ALA A 83 2.21 2.75 -7.25
N PHE A 84 2.45 2.81 -5.94
CA PHE A 84 2.54 1.63 -5.08
C PHE A 84 1.25 0.79 -5.08
N VAL A 85 0.08 1.45 -4.95
CA VAL A 85 -1.22 0.76 -4.94
C VAL A 85 -1.53 0.14 -6.31
N LYS A 86 -1.13 0.77 -7.42
CA LYS A 86 -1.28 0.20 -8.77
C LYS A 86 -0.45 -1.07 -8.95
N ASP A 87 0.79 -1.07 -8.48
CA ASP A 87 1.66 -2.26 -8.52
C ASP A 87 1.07 -3.41 -7.69
N LEU A 88 0.55 -3.10 -6.50
CA LEU A 88 -0.17 -4.08 -5.69
C LEU A 88 -1.40 -4.63 -6.42
N PHE A 89 -2.23 -3.76 -7.00
CA PHE A 89 -3.43 -4.17 -7.72
C PHE A 89 -3.11 -5.08 -8.92
N ALA A 90 -2.05 -4.75 -9.66
CA ALA A 90 -1.54 -5.59 -10.74
C ALA A 90 -1.10 -6.96 -10.21
N GLY A 91 -0.36 -7.00 -9.11
CA GLY A 91 0.06 -8.24 -8.45
C GLY A 91 -1.13 -9.11 -8.02
N PHE A 92 -2.15 -8.52 -7.39
CA PHE A 92 -3.37 -9.25 -7.02
C PHE A 92 -4.14 -9.77 -8.25
N SER A 93 -4.13 -9.02 -9.35
CA SER A 93 -4.81 -9.43 -10.60
C SER A 93 -4.15 -10.64 -11.27
N MET A 94 -2.87 -10.88 -11.02
CA MET A 94 -2.15 -12.08 -11.48
C MET A 94 -2.49 -13.33 -10.65
N LEU A 95 -3.09 -13.16 -9.47
CA LEU A 95 -3.46 -14.27 -8.60
C LEU A 95 -4.80 -14.86 -9.03
N ASN A 96 -4.85 -16.17 -9.23
CA ASN A 96 -6.10 -16.90 -9.44
C ASN A 96 -6.82 -17.12 -8.11
N LEU A 97 -7.40 -16.04 -7.57
CA LEU A 97 -8.18 -16.07 -6.34
C LEU A 97 -9.49 -16.83 -6.57
N LYS A 98 -9.68 -17.94 -5.86
CA LYS A 98 -10.98 -18.63 -5.83
C LYS A 98 -12.05 -17.71 -5.23
N ASN A 99 -13.32 -17.94 -5.57
CA ASN A 99 -14.48 -17.15 -5.13
C ASN A 99 -14.74 -17.27 -3.61
N ASP A 100 -13.89 -16.61 -2.83
CA ASP A 100 -13.91 -16.59 -1.37
C ASP A 100 -13.88 -15.14 -0.85
N SER A 101 -13.91 -14.97 0.47
CA SER A 101 -13.85 -13.70 1.19
C SER A 101 -12.70 -12.80 0.74
N LEU A 102 -11.54 -13.37 0.40
CA LEU A 102 -10.40 -12.63 -0.14
C LEU A 102 -10.71 -11.98 -1.49
N ARG A 103 -11.40 -12.69 -2.39
CA ARG A 103 -11.80 -12.14 -3.70
C ARG A 103 -12.74 -10.94 -3.53
N ARG A 104 -13.74 -11.06 -2.64
CA ARG A 104 -14.67 -9.95 -2.35
C ARG A 104 -13.95 -8.72 -1.79
N ARG A 105 -12.98 -8.93 -0.89
CA ARG A 105 -12.17 -7.84 -0.33
C ARG A 105 -11.25 -7.24 -1.39
N PHE A 106 -10.65 -8.04 -2.26
CA PHE A 106 -9.86 -7.55 -3.39
C PHE A 106 -10.71 -6.71 -4.37
N ASP A 107 -11.91 -7.17 -4.74
CA ASP A 107 -12.82 -6.44 -5.63
C ASP A 107 -13.24 -5.07 -5.06
N SER A 108 -13.15 -4.90 -3.74
CA SER A 108 -13.40 -3.61 -3.08
C SER A 108 -12.26 -2.60 -3.26
N LEU A 109 -11.04 -3.04 -3.56
CA LEU A 109 -9.88 -2.15 -3.73
C LEU A 109 -10.01 -1.18 -4.91
N LYS A 110 -10.86 -1.49 -5.90
CA LYS A 110 -11.13 -0.57 -7.02
C LYS A 110 -11.67 0.79 -6.54
N TYR A 111 -12.40 0.81 -5.43
CA TYR A 111 -12.94 2.05 -4.86
C TYR A 111 -11.84 2.88 -4.19
N ASP A 112 -10.93 2.24 -3.46
CA ASP A 112 -9.75 2.90 -2.87
C ASP A 112 -8.81 3.42 -3.95
N MET A 113 -8.56 2.63 -4.99
CA MET A 113 -7.73 3.05 -6.12
C MET A 113 -8.33 4.28 -6.81
N LYS A 114 -9.64 4.26 -7.11
CA LYS A 114 -10.34 5.41 -7.69
C LYS A 114 -10.20 6.66 -6.80
N LYS A 115 -10.36 6.51 -5.49
CA LYS A 115 -10.23 7.62 -4.53
C LYS A 115 -8.83 8.23 -4.53
N ILE A 116 -7.78 7.40 -4.58
CA ILE A 116 -6.39 7.87 -4.67
C ILE A 116 -6.16 8.57 -6.01
N GLU A 117 -6.70 8.06 -7.10
CA GLU A 117 -6.59 8.68 -8.43
C GLU A 117 -7.29 10.04 -8.50
N GLU A 118 -8.46 10.19 -7.89
CA GLU A 118 -9.16 11.49 -7.77
C GLU A 118 -8.29 12.50 -7.00
N VAL A 119 -7.64 12.09 -5.91
CA VAL A 119 -6.72 12.95 -5.16
C VAL A 119 -5.52 13.37 -6.00
N VAL A 120 -4.88 12.43 -6.71
CA VAL A 120 -3.74 12.74 -7.59
C VAL A 120 -4.16 13.66 -8.73
N TYR A 121 -5.36 13.45 -9.29
CA TYR A 121 -5.91 14.31 -10.33
C TYR A 121 -6.08 15.75 -9.83
N ASP A 122 -6.69 15.95 -8.66
CA ASP A 122 -6.88 17.28 -8.07
C ASP A 122 -5.56 18.00 -7.78
N VAL A 123 -4.57 17.28 -7.26
CA VAL A 123 -3.23 17.81 -7.00
C VAL A 123 -2.54 18.24 -8.31
N SER A 124 -2.64 17.39 -9.34
CA SER A 124 -2.03 17.65 -10.65
C SER A 124 -2.68 18.82 -11.36
N LEU A 125 -4.02 18.89 -11.34
CA LEU A 125 -4.80 19.97 -11.96
C LEU A 125 -4.45 21.34 -11.37
N ARG A 126 -4.20 21.40 -10.06
CA ARG A 126 -3.86 22.63 -9.34
C ARG A 126 -2.37 23.00 -9.43
N LYS A 127 -1.55 22.21 -10.15
CA LYS A 127 -0.09 22.38 -10.26
C LYS A 127 0.62 22.48 -8.89
N LEU A 128 0.11 21.75 -7.90
CA LEU A 128 0.64 21.79 -6.52
C LEU A 128 1.89 20.92 -6.34
N VAL A 129 2.15 20.03 -7.30
CA VAL A 129 3.43 19.30 -7.39
C VAL A 129 4.51 20.33 -7.69
N SER A 130 5.52 20.42 -6.82
CA SER A 130 6.64 21.33 -7.02
C SER A 130 7.32 20.99 -8.35
N SER A 131 7.12 21.86 -9.34
CA SER A 131 7.90 21.79 -10.58
C SER A 131 9.30 22.30 -10.25
N GLY A 132 10.13 21.47 -9.62
CA GLY A 132 11.54 21.75 -9.34
C GLY A 132 12.44 21.85 -10.60
N ALA A 133 11.88 22.27 -11.74
CA ALA A 133 12.56 22.25 -13.03
C ALA A 133 12.24 23.50 -13.89
N SER A 134 12.07 24.67 -13.27
CA SER A 134 11.88 25.91 -14.03
C SER A 134 12.64 27.10 -13.45
N GLU A 135 13.94 26.95 -13.20
CA GLU A 135 14.81 28.10 -12.86
C GLU A 135 16.31 27.82 -13.06
N LYS A 136 16.77 27.45 -14.27
CA LYS A 136 18.22 27.46 -14.60
C LYS A 136 18.62 27.83 -16.04
N THR A 137 17.75 28.41 -16.86
CA THR A 137 18.14 28.77 -18.24
C THR A 137 17.67 30.16 -18.66
N LEU A 138 18.16 31.21 -17.99
CA LEU A 138 18.08 32.60 -18.50
C LEU A 138 19.05 33.52 -17.74
N SER A 139 20.33 33.17 -17.74
CA SER A 139 21.40 34.15 -17.48
C SER A 139 22.72 33.58 -18.00
N GLU A 140 22.97 33.81 -19.29
CA GLU A 140 24.31 33.97 -19.87
C GLU A 140 24.07 34.42 -21.33
N LYS A 141 23.98 35.74 -21.48
CA LYS A 141 24.24 36.47 -22.73
C LYS A 141 25.50 37.28 -22.51
#